data_AF-A0A8C7L969-F1
#
_entry.id   AF-A0A8C7L969-F1
#
_cell.length_a   1.000
_cell.length_b   1.000
_cell.length_c   1.000
_cell.angle_alpha   90.00
_cell.angle_beta   90.00
_cell.angle_gamma   90.00
#
_symmetry.space_group_name_H-M   'P 1'
#
loop_
_entity.id
_entity.type
_entity.pdbx_description
1 polymer ?
#
loop_
_entity_poly.entity_id
_entity_poly.type
_entity_poly.pdbx_seq_one_letter_code
_entity_poly.pdbx_strand_id
1 'polypeptide(L)'
;MCSSPQPSPQPRAKVLREDLLKILDPSRKKLSSLETQRIAGVLEDCIARVETVALLPAVLSRLGGLSVGLELEGALQEHQHLGERLGGLGQKLVEGEAGERMRAELERAIPSSLRNVLRLLRAHPAATRALRSEAEVGGQGVSEGVRGLVGGLQELRGVLLEKLLTSPSEERQRTRYMQEVSLRHGNNMELVATLEMEVAAAIKDRDAEVPIQFSLKLKSSLHQMEKISEDFVLRTQQDADKQNQSDAKTSEGRRARMQQEANQLRVQLNNLISENREVETSLRKKKYKVETEIENWIQKYDADMGEKQFELEDMTRAYEEEKEELRELEEAYAVLEQEFSQIQEERRLAEERREEEQKELEKKSRASTIIQAYWRGHRVRKAMRGKGKKGSKGKKGKGKKGK
;
A
#
# COMPACT_ATOMS: atom_id res chain seq x y z
N MET A 1 29.99 33.89 -14.87
CA MET A 1 30.32 34.93 -13.86
C MET A 1 29.28 36.02 -14.01
N CYS A 2 28.53 36.34 -12.96
CA CYS A 2 27.42 37.30 -13.02
C CYS A 2 27.73 38.49 -12.12
N SER A 3 28.23 39.58 -12.70
CA SER A 3 28.49 40.82 -11.97
C SER A 3 27.19 41.55 -11.69
N SER A 4 26.79 41.65 -10.43
CA SER A 4 25.62 42.46 -10.03
C SER A 4 25.92 43.96 -10.21
N PRO A 5 24.97 44.78 -10.70
CA PRO A 5 25.16 46.23 -10.77
C PRO A 5 25.24 46.83 -9.36
N GLN A 6 26.17 47.74 -9.12
CA GLN A 6 26.13 48.57 -7.91
C GLN A 6 25.05 49.65 -8.06
N PRO A 7 24.25 49.95 -7.02
CA PRO A 7 23.33 51.08 -7.04
C PRO A 7 24.11 52.40 -7.00
N SER A 8 23.71 53.36 -7.83
CA SER A 8 24.28 54.71 -7.85
C SER A 8 23.94 55.49 -6.57
N PRO A 9 24.82 56.39 -6.10
CA PRO A 9 24.61 57.11 -4.85
C PRO A 9 23.47 58.13 -5.00
N GLN A 10 22.40 57.95 -4.22
CA GLN A 10 21.30 58.91 -4.17
C GLN A 10 21.80 60.27 -3.64
N PRO A 11 21.39 61.40 -4.26
CA PRO A 11 21.76 62.72 -3.77
C PRO A 11 21.09 62.98 -2.43
N ARG A 12 21.88 63.09 -1.35
CA ARG A 12 21.38 63.44 -0.02
C ARG A 12 20.63 64.76 -0.10
N ALA A 13 19.34 64.74 0.22
CA ALA A 13 18.53 65.95 0.34
C ALA A 13 19.21 66.90 1.35
N LYS A 14 19.65 68.06 0.88
CA LYS A 14 20.18 69.11 1.75
C LYS A 14 19.04 69.57 2.64
N VAL A 15 19.21 69.46 3.96
CA VAL A 15 18.27 70.01 4.95
C VAL A 15 18.08 71.49 4.63
N LEU A 16 16.90 71.85 4.12
CA LEU A 16 16.51 73.24 3.90
C LEU A 16 16.45 73.90 5.26
N ARG A 17 17.34 74.87 5.49
CA ARG A 17 17.53 75.48 6.81
C ARG A 17 16.19 75.99 7.36
N GLU A 18 15.88 75.61 8.59
CA GLU A 18 14.76 76.18 9.36
C GLU A 18 14.87 77.72 9.41
N ASP A 19 16.09 78.25 9.36
CA ASP A 19 16.41 79.69 9.27
C ASP A 19 15.78 80.41 8.08
N LEU A 20 15.41 79.71 7.01
CA LEU A 20 14.74 80.32 5.85
C LEU A 20 13.24 80.54 6.09
N LEU A 21 12.59 79.68 6.89
CA LEU A 21 11.18 79.86 7.25
C LEU A 21 11.00 80.94 8.32
N LYS A 22 12.01 81.16 9.19
CA LYS A 22 12.05 82.27 10.17
C LYS A 22 12.00 83.68 9.52
N ILE A 23 12.13 83.79 8.20
CA ILE A 23 11.95 85.04 7.43
C ILE A 23 10.45 85.40 7.29
N LEU A 24 9.55 84.43 7.51
CA LEU A 24 8.10 84.63 7.43
C LEU A 24 7.51 85.16 8.75
N ASP A 25 8.12 84.83 9.89
CA ASP A 25 7.65 85.18 11.24
C ASP A 25 7.94 86.65 11.62
N PRO A 26 7.08 87.31 12.41
CA PRO A 26 7.38 88.64 12.96
C PRO A 26 8.58 88.59 13.91
N SER A 27 9.58 89.49 13.71
CA SER A 27 10.76 89.53 14.58
C SER A 27 10.43 89.99 16.01
N ARG A 28 9.37 90.80 16.14
CA ARG A 28 8.94 91.44 17.38
C ARG A 28 7.93 90.57 18.12
N LYS A 29 8.08 90.48 19.44
CA LYS A 29 7.14 89.74 20.33
C LYS A 29 6.32 90.65 21.26
N LYS A 30 6.42 91.99 21.10
CA LYS A 30 5.71 93.00 21.90
C LYS A 30 5.39 94.24 21.06
N LEU A 31 4.20 94.80 21.26
CA LEU A 31 3.76 96.06 20.65
C LEU A 31 4.48 97.25 21.33
N SER A 32 5.18 98.07 20.53
CA SER A 32 6.05 99.16 21.02
C SER A 32 5.48 100.57 20.85
N SER A 33 4.41 100.76 20.07
CA SER A 33 3.70 102.05 19.96
C SER A 33 2.47 102.06 20.86
N LEU A 34 2.21 103.19 21.51
CA LEU A 34 0.98 103.43 22.25
C LEU A 34 -0.26 103.32 21.35
N GLU A 35 -0.13 103.63 20.07
CA GLU A 35 -1.23 103.51 19.09
C GLU A 35 -1.53 102.05 18.76
N THR A 36 -0.51 101.22 18.55
CA THR A 36 -0.73 99.79 18.27
C THR A 36 -1.19 99.04 19.52
N GLN A 37 -0.73 99.44 20.70
CA GLN A 37 -1.29 98.99 21.99
C GLN A 37 -2.75 99.42 22.18
N ARG A 38 -3.14 100.64 21.77
CA ARG A 38 -4.55 101.10 21.79
C ARG A 38 -5.42 100.33 20.81
N ILE A 39 -4.96 100.08 19.58
CA ILE A 39 -5.70 99.32 18.55
C ILE A 39 -5.96 97.89 19.04
N ALA A 40 -4.91 97.21 19.55
CA ALA A 40 -5.07 95.90 20.18
C ALA A 40 -6.02 95.98 21.39
N GLY A 41 -5.81 96.94 22.28
CA GLY A 41 -6.64 97.13 23.48
C GLY A 41 -8.12 97.36 23.18
N VAL A 42 -8.47 98.10 22.12
CA VAL A 42 -9.87 98.28 21.68
C VAL A 42 -10.49 96.97 21.20
N LEU A 43 -9.72 96.08 20.57
CA LEU A 43 -10.20 94.76 20.16
C LEU A 43 -10.38 93.83 21.38
N GLU A 44 -9.45 93.83 22.34
CA GLU A 44 -9.59 93.10 23.62
C GLU A 44 -10.82 93.58 24.41
N ASP A 45 -11.00 94.89 24.52
CA ASP A 45 -12.14 95.52 25.21
C ASP A 45 -13.47 95.21 24.49
N CYS A 46 -13.45 95.06 23.17
CA CYS A 46 -14.59 94.62 22.36
C CYS A 46 -14.92 93.15 22.64
N ILE A 47 -13.94 92.24 22.60
CA ILE A 47 -14.10 90.81 22.89
C ILE A 47 -14.68 90.63 24.30
N ALA A 48 -14.11 91.28 25.32
CA ALA A 48 -14.59 91.20 26.70
C ALA A 48 -16.04 91.69 26.88
N ARG A 49 -16.48 92.69 26.09
CA ARG A 49 -17.87 93.16 26.07
C ARG A 49 -18.81 92.17 25.39
N VAL A 50 -18.41 91.62 24.25
CA VAL A 50 -19.18 90.60 23.52
C VAL A 50 -19.35 89.35 24.38
N GLU A 51 -18.29 88.86 25.03
CA GLU A 51 -18.37 87.78 26.04
C GLU A 51 -19.36 88.10 27.16
N THR A 52 -19.27 89.31 27.73
CA THR A 52 -20.13 89.69 28.86
C THR A 52 -21.60 89.75 28.46
N VAL A 53 -21.92 90.19 27.23
CA VAL A 53 -23.28 90.12 26.67
C VAL A 53 -23.70 88.67 26.37
N ALA A 54 -22.78 87.85 25.85
CA ALA A 54 -23.03 86.46 25.47
C ALA A 54 -23.47 85.58 26.66
N LEU A 55 -23.01 85.90 27.87
CA LEU A 55 -23.35 85.20 29.11
C LEU A 55 -24.71 85.62 29.70
N LEU A 56 -25.27 86.78 29.33
CA LEU A 56 -26.51 87.30 29.93
C LEU A 56 -27.71 86.35 29.81
N PRO A 57 -28.03 85.71 28.67
CA PRO A 57 -29.18 84.80 28.58
C PRO A 57 -29.08 83.60 29.52
N ALA A 58 -27.86 83.11 29.77
CA ALA A 58 -27.60 82.02 30.70
C ALA A 58 -27.64 82.46 32.17
N VAL A 59 -27.50 83.76 32.46
CA VAL A 59 -27.70 84.33 33.81
C VAL A 59 -29.18 84.56 34.09
N LEU A 60 -29.92 85.14 33.13
CA LEU A 60 -31.33 85.52 33.31
C LEU A 60 -32.21 84.32 33.68
N SER A 61 -31.92 83.14 33.13
CA SER A 61 -32.63 81.90 33.46
C SER A 61 -32.43 81.37 34.89
N ARG A 62 -31.52 81.96 35.69
CA ARG A 62 -31.18 81.52 37.06
C ARG A 62 -31.27 82.63 38.12
N LEU A 63 -31.96 83.74 37.82
CA LEU A 63 -31.89 84.95 38.63
C LEU A 63 -32.17 84.76 40.13
N GLY A 64 -33.17 83.94 40.48
CA GLY A 64 -33.65 83.75 41.86
C GLY A 64 -32.68 83.07 42.85
N GLY A 65 -31.47 82.70 42.42
CA GLY A 65 -30.40 82.22 43.31
C GLY A 65 -29.26 83.24 43.53
N LEU A 66 -29.29 84.39 42.87
CA LEU A 66 -28.12 85.26 42.72
C LEU A 66 -28.18 86.47 43.66
N SER A 67 -27.28 86.52 44.65
CA SER A 67 -27.10 87.67 45.55
C SER A 67 -26.45 88.88 44.85
N VAL A 68 -27.14 89.42 43.86
CA VAL A 68 -26.78 90.60 43.08
C VAL A 68 -27.54 91.80 43.66
N GLY A 69 -26.86 92.94 43.86
CA GLY A 69 -27.45 94.08 44.56
C GLY A 69 -28.75 94.58 43.92
N LEU A 70 -29.71 94.99 44.76
CA LEU A 70 -31.13 95.21 44.44
C LEU A 70 -31.40 95.99 43.14
N GLU A 71 -30.61 97.05 42.85
CA GLU A 71 -30.74 97.83 41.61
C GLU A 71 -30.41 97.04 40.34
N LEU A 72 -29.40 96.17 40.40
CA LEU A 72 -28.98 95.34 39.27
C LEU A 72 -29.82 94.06 39.18
N GLU A 73 -30.29 93.50 40.29
CA GLU A 73 -31.31 92.44 40.26
C GLU A 73 -32.57 92.96 39.58
N GLY A 74 -33.11 94.11 40.02
CA GLY A 74 -34.27 94.75 39.41
C GLY A 74 -34.06 95.05 37.91
N ALA A 75 -32.92 95.62 37.52
CA ALA A 75 -32.62 95.88 36.11
C ALA A 75 -32.50 94.59 35.26
N LEU A 76 -32.07 93.47 35.85
CA LEU A 76 -32.05 92.16 35.19
C LEU A 76 -33.45 91.55 35.10
N GLN A 77 -34.28 91.66 36.14
CA GLN A 77 -35.69 91.24 36.12
C GLN A 77 -36.50 92.03 35.08
N GLU A 78 -36.32 93.36 35.02
CA GLU A 78 -36.91 94.22 33.97
C GLU A 78 -36.48 93.76 32.57
N HIS A 79 -35.19 93.51 32.36
CA HIS A 79 -34.67 93.07 31.07
C HIS A 79 -35.19 91.67 30.68
N GLN A 80 -35.30 90.75 31.65
CA GLN A 80 -35.92 89.44 31.47
C GLN A 80 -37.39 89.59 31.06
N HIS A 81 -38.20 90.35 31.80
CA HIS A 81 -39.61 90.55 31.48
C HIS A 81 -39.84 91.25 30.13
N LEU A 82 -38.94 92.16 29.71
CA LEU A 82 -38.97 92.73 28.36
C LEU A 82 -38.67 91.66 27.29
N GLY A 83 -37.70 90.77 27.54
CA GLY A 83 -37.40 89.63 26.68
C GLY A 83 -38.55 88.60 26.60
N GLU A 84 -39.15 88.25 27.73
CA GLU A 84 -40.32 87.36 27.83
C GLU A 84 -41.54 87.95 27.10
N ARG A 85 -41.78 89.26 27.23
CA ARG A 85 -42.84 89.96 26.48
C ARG A 85 -42.58 89.92 24.96
N LEU A 86 -41.33 90.10 24.51
CA LEU A 86 -40.99 89.98 23.10
C LEU A 86 -41.17 88.54 22.59
N GLY A 87 -40.69 87.54 23.35
CA GLY A 87 -40.86 86.13 23.01
C GLY A 87 -42.33 85.70 22.95
N GLY A 88 -43.15 86.17 23.89
CA GLY A 88 -44.60 85.94 23.90
C GLY A 88 -45.33 86.58 22.72
N LEU A 89 -44.86 87.74 22.23
CA LEU A 89 -45.33 88.38 20.99
C LEU A 89 -44.75 87.75 19.71
N GLY A 90 -43.77 86.85 19.83
CA GLY A 90 -43.30 85.99 18.73
C GLY A 90 -44.11 84.69 18.63
N GLN A 91 -44.48 84.10 19.77
CA GLN A 91 -45.29 82.86 19.81
C GLN A 91 -46.78 83.10 19.58
N LYS A 92 -47.31 84.26 20.00
CA LYS A 92 -48.68 84.68 19.67
C LYS A 92 -48.64 85.49 18.38
N LEU A 93 -49.30 85.01 17.32
CA LEU A 93 -49.53 85.76 16.09
C LEU A 93 -50.54 86.90 16.32
N VAL A 94 -50.08 87.95 17.01
CA VAL A 94 -50.83 89.20 17.22
C VAL A 94 -50.59 90.12 16.04
N GLU A 95 -51.27 89.83 14.92
CA GLU A 95 -51.20 90.65 13.71
C GLU A 95 -52.20 91.81 13.78
N GLY A 96 -51.73 93.03 13.54
CA GLY A 96 -52.51 94.27 13.63
C GLY A 96 -51.75 95.42 14.31
N GLU A 97 -52.19 96.67 14.09
CA GLU A 97 -51.47 97.89 14.49
C GLU A 97 -51.02 97.93 15.97
N ALA A 98 -51.84 97.37 16.87
CA ALA A 98 -51.53 97.33 18.30
C ALA A 98 -50.34 96.41 18.61
N GLY A 99 -50.17 95.32 17.87
CA GLY A 99 -49.02 94.42 17.96
C GLY A 99 -47.75 95.08 17.44
N GLU A 100 -47.82 95.79 16.32
CA GLU A 100 -46.69 96.52 15.74
C GLU A 100 -46.21 97.66 16.65
N ARG A 101 -47.12 98.47 17.20
CA ARG A 101 -46.79 99.52 18.17
C ARG A 101 -46.08 98.93 19.40
N MET A 102 -46.57 97.82 19.94
CA MET A 102 -45.97 97.17 21.10
C MET A 102 -44.61 96.51 20.79
N ARG A 103 -44.41 95.99 19.57
CA ARG A 103 -43.09 95.52 19.10
C ARG A 103 -42.10 96.68 19.00
N ALA A 104 -42.49 97.80 18.37
CA ALA A 104 -41.64 98.99 18.24
C ALA A 104 -41.29 99.65 19.60
N GLU A 105 -42.17 99.54 20.60
CA GLU A 105 -41.86 99.92 21.99
C GLU A 105 -40.81 98.99 22.62
N LEU A 106 -40.99 97.67 22.49
CA LEU A 106 -40.03 96.67 23.02
C LEU A 106 -38.66 96.74 22.33
N GLU A 107 -38.61 96.97 21.02
CA GLU A 107 -37.38 97.20 20.25
C GLU A 107 -36.60 98.43 20.71
N ARG A 108 -37.25 99.40 21.37
CA ARG A 108 -36.60 100.56 22.02
C ARG A 108 -36.28 100.28 23.49
N ALA A 109 -37.12 99.52 24.19
CA ALA A 109 -36.93 99.16 25.60
C ALA A 109 -35.82 98.13 25.84
N ILE A 110 -35.62 97.17 24.94
CA ILE A 110 -34.62 96.09 25.09
C ILE A 110 -33.19 96.62 24.96
N PRO A 111 -32.81 97.45 23.95
CA PRO A 111 -31.48 98.04 23.89
C PRO A 111 -31.19 99.06 25.01
N SER A 112 -32.22 99.74 25.53
CA SER A 112 -32.05 100.70 26.64
C SER A 112 -31.90 100.01 28.00
N SER A 113 -32.70 98.98 28.29
CA SER A 113 -32.51 98.11 29.46
C SER A 113 -31.17 97.36 29.41
N LEU A 114 -30.78 96.79 28.25
CA LEU A 114 -29.46 96.16 28.08
C LEU A 114 -28.32 97.15 28.35
N ARG A 115 -28.43 98.39 27.88
CA ARG A 115 -27.44 99.45 28.18
C ARG A 115 -27.42 99.80 29.68
N ASN A 116 -28.55 99.78 30.38
CA ASN A 116 -28.60 100.01 31.82
C ASN A 116 -27.95 98.84 32.60
N VAL A 117 -28.27 97.59 32.25
CA VAL A 117 -27.63 96.38 32.79
C VAL A 117 -26.11 96.45 32.57
N LEU A 118 -25.64 96.69 31.35
CA LEU A 118 -24.20 96.80 31.05
C LEU A 118 -23.52 97.98 31.76
N ARG A 119 -24.23 99.09 32.01
CA ARG A 119 -23.74 100.23 32.81
C ARG A 119 -23.56 99.83 34.28
N LEU A 120 -24.54 99.15 34.86
CA LEU A 120 -24.49 98.66 36.25
C LEU A 120 -23.42 97.58 36.43
N LEU A 121 -23.30 96.63 35.49
CA LEU A 121 -22.23 95.63 35.46
C LEU A 121 -20.83 96.26 35.35
N ARG A 122 -20.68 97.34 34.58
CA ARG A 122 -19.43 98.09 34.53
C ARG A 122 -19.15 98.87 35.84
N ALA A 123 -20.18 99.35 36.51
CA ALA A 123 -20.06 100.01 37.81
C ALA A 123 -19.79 99.03 38.98
N HIS A 124 -20.18 97.76 38.85
CA HIS A 124 -20.07 96.75 39.90
C HIS A 124 -19.27 95.52 39.43
N PRO A 125 -17.93 95.63 39.28
CA PRO A 125 -17.07 94.55 38.77
C PRO A 125 -16.93 93.35 39.71
N ALA A 126 -17.51 93.38 40.91
CA ALA A 126 -17.71 92.20 41.75
C ALA A 126 -18.90 91.37 41.26
N ALA A 127 -20.05 92.00 41.01
CA ALA A 127 -21.25 91.35 40.47
C ALA A 127 -20.96 90.72 39.10
N THR A 128 -20.26 91.42 38.20
CA THR A 128 -19.88 90.90 36.87
C THR A 128 -18.99 89.63 36.94
N ARG A 129 -18.21 89.44 38.01
CA ARG A 129 -17.44 88.20 38.24
C ARG A 129 -18.32 87.09 38.82
N ALA A 130 -19.21 87.40 39.76
CA ALA A 130 -20.20 86.45 40.27
C ALA A 130 -21.09 85.93 39.13
N LEU A 131 -21.59 86.82 38.27
CA LEU A 131 -22.38 86.43 37.09
C LEU A 131 -21.60 85.59 36.08
N ARG A 132 -20.29 85.81 35.90
CA ARG A 132 -19.48 84.97 35.00
C ARG A 132 -19.30 83.56 35.55
N SER A 133 -18.95 83.42 36.83
CA SER A 133 -18.85 82.10 37.48
C SER A 133 -20.19 81.35 37.54
N GLU A 134 -21.30 82.05 37.80
CA GLU A 134 -22.64 81.44 37.79
C GLU A 134 -23.13 81.09 36.38
N ALA A 135 -22.73 81.85 35.35
CA ALA A 135 -22.95 81.47 33.95
C ALA A 135 -22.19 80.19 33.57
N GLU A 136 -20.97 80.01 34.08
CA GLU A 136 -20.11 78.84 33.86
C GLU A 136 -20.62 77.57 34.58
N VAL A 137 -21.20 77.69 35.79
CA VAL A 137 -21.70 76.55 36.57
C VAL A 137 -23.00 75.93 36.00
N GLY A 138 -23.96 76.75 35.57
CA GLY A 138 -25.34 76.29 35.36
C GLY A 138 -25.69 75.67 34.00
N GLY A 139 -24.71 75.19 33.23
CA GLY A 139 -24.90 74.26 32.11
C GLY A 139 -25.57 74.78 30.82
N GLN A 140 -26.38 75.85 30.86
CA GLN A 140 -26.92 76.49 29.65
C GLN A 140 -25.82 77.25 28.92
N GLY A 141 -25.20 76.59 27.94
CA GLY A 141 -24.10 77.13 27.16
C GLY A 141 -24.48 78.32 26.26
N VAL A 142 -23.53 79.24 26.10
CA VAL A 142 -23.59 80.32 25.10
C VAL A 142 -23.88 79.76 23.71
N SER A 143 -24.85 80.37 23.01
CA SER A 143 -25.27 80.02 21.65
C SER A 143 -24.10 79.92 20.67
N GLU A 144 -24.15 78.91 19.80
CA GLU A 144 -23.07 78.56 18.87
C GLU A 144 -22.66 79.73 17.96
N GLY A 145 -23.62 80.48 17.41
CA GLY A 145 -23.31 81.66 16.58
C GLY A 145 -22.57 82.77 17.34
N VAL A 146 -22.84 82.92 18.64
CA VAL A 146 -22.14 83.90 19.50
C VAL A 146 -20.75 83.39 19.88
N ARG A 147 -20.60 82.08 20.09
CA ARG A 147 -19.29 81.43 20.28
C ARG A 147 -18.42 81.56 19.02
N GLY A 148 -18.98 81.35 17.84
CA GLY A 148 -18.30 81.53 16.55
C GLY A 148 -17.85 82.97 16.33
N LEU A 149 -18.68 83.96 16.69
CA LEU A 149 -18.30 85.38 16.64
C LEU A 149 -17.10 85.70 17.58
N VAL A 150 -17.10 85.18 18.81
CA VAL A 150 -15.96 85.34 19.74
C VAL A 150 -14.69 84.67 19.18
N GLY A 151 -14.81 83.46 18.62
CA GLY A 151 -13.70 82.77 17.95
C GLY A 151 -13.11 83.56 16.78
N GLY A 152 -13.95 84.04 15.86
CA GLY A 152 -13.50 84.87 14.72
C GLY A 152 -12.86 86.20 15.15
N LEU A 153 -13.30 86.80 16.26
CA LEU A 153 -12.62 87.96 16.84
C LEU A 153 -11.25 87.61 17.46
N GLN A 154 -11.09 86.42 18.02
CA GLN A 154 -9.80 85.91 18.53
C GLN A 154 -8.83 85.54 17.39
N GLU A 155 -9.31 85.00 16.27
CA GLU A 155 -8.52 84.79 15.05
C GLU A 155 -8.10 86.13 14.41
N LEU A 156 -9.04 87.07 14.25
CA LEU A 156 -8.75 88.43 13.78
C LEU A 156 -7.72 89.12 14.67
N ARG A 157 -7.81 88.97 15.99
CA ARG A 157 -6.81 89.43 16.96
C ARG A 157 -5.44 88.80 16.71
N GLY A 158 -5.37 87.52 16.34
CA GLY A 158 -4.13 86.84 15.95
C GLY A 158 -3.49 87.46 14.70
N VAL A 159 -4.25 87.58 13.61
CA VAL A 159 -3.78 88.17 12.33
C VAL A 159 -3.40 89.64 12.48
N LEU A 160 -4.21 90.41 13.23
CA LEU A 160 -3.94 91.81 13.55
C LEU A 160 -2.69 91.95 14.42
N LEU A 161 -2.46 91.04 15.38
CA LEU A 161 -1.24 91.04 16.17
C LEU A 161 0.00 90.68 15.33
N GLU A 162 -0.08 89.72 14.40
CA GLU A 162 0.99 89.45 13.42
C GLU A 162 1.34 90.73 12.64
N LYS A 163 0.33 91.39 12.05
CA LYS A 163 0.49 92.61 11.24
C LYS A 163 0.85 93.88 12.02
N LEU A 164 0.64 93.92 13.33
CA LEU A 164 1.13 95.00 14.20
C LEU A 164 2.52 94.70 14.81
N LEU A 165 3.01 93.46 14.66
CA LEU A 165 4.37 93.06 15.06
C LEU A 165 5.36 93.05 13.90
N THR A 166 4.92 92.82 12.65
CA THR A 166 5.79 92.92 11.47
C THR A 166 6.23 94.35 11.18
N SER A 167 7.52 94.53 10.91
CA SER A 167 8.05 95.79 10.38
C SER A 167 7.75 95.93 8.88
N PRO A 168 7.53 97.14 8.35
CA PRO A 168 7.50 97.39 6.91
C PRO A 168 8.78 96.95 6.16
N SER A 169 9.91 96.74 6.86
CA SER A 169 11.11 96.12 6.30
C SER A 169 10.99 94.58 6.18
N GLU A 170 10.35 93.95 7.16
CA GLU A 170 10.18 92.49 7.25
C GLU A 170 9.12 92.02 6.24
N GLU A 171 8.00 92.72 6.13
CA GLU A 171 6.97 92.46 5.11
C GLU A 171 7.58 92.49 3.69
N ARG A 172 8.44 93.49 3.41
CA ARG A 172 9.18 93.58 2.12
C ARG A 172 10.18 92.44 1.92
N GLN A 173 10.79 91.92 2.98
CA GLN A 173 11.68 90.75 2.91
C GLN A 173 10.88 89.48 2.64
N ARG A 174 9.76 89.27 3.34
CA ARG A 174 8.80 88.18 3.12
C ARG A 174 8.28 88.16 1.68
N THR A 175 7.85 89.31 1.12
CA THR A 175 7.43 89.40 -0.28
C THR A 175 8.55 89.03 -1.27
N ARG A 176 9.77 89.55 -1.09
CA ARG A 176 10.93 89.25 -1.96
C ARG A 176 11.31 87.77 -1.91
N TYR A 177 11.34 87.18 -0.72
CA TYR A 177 11.66 85.77 -0.52
C TYR A 177 10.64 84.86 -1.23
N MET A 178 9.34 85.17 -1.10
CA MET A 178 8.29 84.43 -1.82
C MET A 178 8.45 84.53 -3.35
N GLN A 179 8.77 85.71 -3.88
CA GLN A 179 9.04 85.90 -5.32
C GLN A 179 10.26 85.09 -5.79
N GLU A 180 11.35 85.07 -5.01
CA GLU A 180 12.57 84.29 -5.28
C GLU A 180 12.30 82.77 -5.27
N VAL A 181 11.46 82.30 -4.35
CA VAL A 181 11.03 80.89 -4.27
C VAL A 181 10.14 80.52 -5.47
N SER A 182 9.17 81.35 -5.84
CA SER A 182 8.32 81.11 -7.01
C SER A 182 9.12 81.06 -8.32
N LEU A 183 10.10 81.96 -8.50
CA LEU A 183 10.98 81.96 -9.68
C LEU A 183 11.84 80.68 -9.74
N ARG A 184 12.44 80.26 -8.60
CA ARG A 184 13.16 78.99 -8.53
C ARG A 184 12.27 77.78 -8.85
N HIS A 185 11.01 77.80 -8.41
CA HIS A 185 10.06 76.73 -8.68
C HIS A 185 9.75 76.61 -10.18
N GLY A 186 9.49 77.73 -10.86
CA GLY A 186 9.29 77.77 -12.32
C GLY A 186 10.47 77.18 -13.10
N ASN A 187 11.69 77.70 -12.85
CA ASN A 187 12.90 77.21 -13.51
C ASN A 187 13.15 75.70 -13.27
N ASN A 188 12.80 75.19 -12.09
CA ASN A 188 12.90 73.76 -11.77
C ASN A 188 11.85 72.92 -12.52
N MET A 189 10.63 73.44 -12.73
CA MET A 189 9.60 72.75 -13.52
C MET A 189 9.99 72.64 -14.99
N GLU A 190 10.56 73.71 -15.57
CA GLU A 190 11.07 73.70 -16.96
C GLU A 190 12.16 72.63 -17.13
N LEU A 191 13.11 72.55 -16.19
CA LEU A 191 14.19 71.55 -16.22
C LEU A 191 13.67 70.11 -16.07
N VAL A 192 12.63 69.88 -15.27
CA VAL A 192 11.98 68.55 -15.18
C VAL A 192 11.35 68.18 -16.53
N ALA A 193 10.60 69.10 -17.14
CA ALA A 193 9.96 68.84 -18.43
C ALA A 193 10.97 68.53 -19.56
N THR A 194 12.12 69.19 -19.60
CA THR A 194 13.16 68.86 -20.61
C THR A 194 13.77 67.48 -20.37
N LEU A 195 14.04 67.10 -19.11
CA LEU A 195 14.58 65.77 -18.78
C LEU A 195 13.58 64.65 -19.06
N GLU A 196 12.27 64.88 -18.83
CA GLU A 196 11.22 63.93 -19.18
C GLU A 196 11.13 63.71 -20.71
N MET A 197 11.29 64.78 -21.50
CA MET A 197 11.36 64.68 -22.97
C MET A 197 12.60 63.91 -23.45
N GLU A 198 13.78 64.15 -22.87
CA GLU A 198 15.02 63.43 -23.21
C GLU A 198 14.91 61.93 -22.91
N VAL A 199 14.34 61.56 -21.75
CA VAL A 199 14.12 60.15 -21.39
C VAL A 199 13.10 59.48 -22.34
N ALA A 200 12.03 60.17 -22.71
CA ALA A 200 11.04 59.65 -23.65
C ALA A 200 11.64 59.42 -25.06
N ALA A 201 12.53 60.32 -25.52
CA ALA A 201 13.25 60.14 -26.78
C ALA A 201 14.20 58.93 -26.73
N ALA A 202 15.03 58.82 -25.68
CA ALA A 202 15.99 57.72 -25.54
C ALA A 202 15.33 56.33 -25.48
N ILE A 203 14.15 56.21 -24.85
CA ILE A 203 13.36 54.95 -24.86
C ILE A 203 12.87 54.63 -26.27
N LYS A 204 12.33 55.62 -26.99
CA LYS A 204 11.81 55.46 -28.35
C LYS A 204 12.91 55.06 -29.34
N ASP A 205 14.08 55.66 -29.25
CA ASP A 205 15.21 55.37 -30.15
C ASP A 205 15.76 53.96 -29.89
N ARG A 206 15.89 53.54 -28.61
CA ARG A 206 16.22 52.15 -28.24
C ARG A 206 15.23 51.15 -28.85
N ASP A 207 13.94 51.44 -28.79
CA ASP A 207 12.89 50.54 -29.27
C ASP A 207 12.78 50.50 -30.81
N ALA A 208 13.22 51.57 -31.48
CA ALA A 208 13.42 51.59 -32.93
C ALA A 208 14.70 50.86 -33.37
N GLU A 209 15.75 50.86 -32.54
CA GLU A 209 17.04 50.23 -32.84
C GLU A 209 17.04 48.70 -32.67
N VAL A 210 15.99 48.10 -32.07
CA VAL A 210 15.70 46.65 -32.19
C VAL A 210 15.21 46.38 -33.62
N PRO A 211 16.05 45.94 -34.57
CA PRO A 211 15.71 46.06 -35.96
C PRO A 211 14.79 44.90 -36.35
N ILE A 212 13.71 45.21 -37.06
CA ILE A 212 12.73 44.21 -37.57
C ILE A 212 13.46 43.06 -38.29
N GLN A 213 14.55 43.37 -39.00
CA GLN A 213 15.46 42.41 -39.64
C GLN A 213 16.00 41.31 -38.71
N PHE A 214 16.34 41.62 -37.46
CA PHE A 214 16.79 40.61 -36.49
C PHE A 214 15.62 39.69 -36.07
N SER A 215 14.44 40.27 -35.82
CA SER A 215 13.23 39.49 -35.50
C SER A 215 12.80 38.56 -36.65
N LEU A 216 12.97 38.99 -37.90
CA LEU A 216 12.67 38.19 -39.09
C LEU A 216 13.68 37.05 -39.28
N LYS A 217 14.98 37.31 -39.12
CA LYS A 217 16.04 36.28 -39.16
C LYS A 217 15.86 35.23 -38.05
N LEU A 218 15.46 35.65 -36.85
CA LEU A 218 15.19 34.74 -35.74
C LEU A 218 13.95 33.87 -36.03
N LYS A 219 12.87 34.46 -36.56
CA LYS A 219 11.67 33.73 -36.98
C LYS A 219 11.96 32.71 -38.10
N SER A 220 12.72 33.08 -39.12
CA SER A 220 13.06 32.15 -40.21
C SER A 220 13.98 31.03 -39.74
N SER A 221 14.95 31.33 -38.86
CA SER A 221 15.82 30.30 -38.27
C SER A 221 15.07 29.35 -37.33
N LEU A 222 14.10 29.84 -36.55
CA LEU A 222 13.24 29.01 -35.70
C LEU A 222 12.39 28.07 -36.55
N HIS A 223 11.69 28.58 -37.57
CA HIS A 223 10.87 27.76 -38.45
C HIS A 223 11.68 26.75 -39.29
N GLN A 224 12.92 27.09 -39.66
CA GLN A 224 13.85 26.13 -40.26
C GLN A 224 14.22 25.00 -39.29
N MET A 225 14.52 25.33 -38.03
CA MET A 225 14.87 24.34 -37.00
C MET A 225 13.67 23.43 -36.65
N GLU A 226 12.48 24.02 -36.51
CA GLU A 226 11.20 23.34 -36.34
C GLU A 226 10.98 22.31 -37.46
N LYS A 227 10.98 22.75 -38.72
CA LYS A 227 10.84 21.86 -39.88
C LYS A 227 11.90 20.74 -39.94
N ILE A 228 13.17 21.06 -39.65
CA ILE A 228 14.24 20.04 -39.61
C ILE A 228 13.97 19.00 -38.52
N SER A 229 13.41 19.40 -37.38
CA SER A 229 13.03 18.47 -36.31
C SER A 229 11.82 17.61 -36.70
N GLU A 230 10.82 18.17 -37.39
CA GLU A 230 9.68 17.42 -37.94
C GLU A 230 10.13 16.39 -38.99
N ASP A 231 10.93 16.81 -39.97
CA ASP A 231 11.53 15.95 -40.99
C ASP A 231 12.36 14.81 -40.36
N PHE A 232 13.08 15.09 -39.27
CA PHE A 232 13.89 14.08 -38.55
C PHE A 232 13.02 13.09 -37.77
N VAL A 233 12.02 13.55 -37.04
CA VAL A 233 11.07 12.70 -36.29
C VAL A 233 10.31 11.79 -37.25
N LEU A 234 9.80 12.34 -38.36
CA LEU A 234 9.03 11.59 -39.35
C LEU A 234 9.87 10.51 -40.05
N ARG A 235 11.14 10.78 -40.37
CA ARG A 235 12.07 9.75 -40.88
C ARG A 235 12.34 8.67 -39.84
N THR A 236 12.60 9.05 -38.59
CA THR A 236 12.87 8.13 -37.49
C THR A 236 11.70 7.19 -37.24
N GLN A 237 10.46 7.70 -37.29
CA GLN A 237 9.23 6.90 -37.22
C GLN A 237 9.12 5.94 -38.41
N GLN A 238 9.29 6.41 -39.64
CA GLN A 238 9.22 5.56 -40.83
C GLN A 238 10.27 4.44 -40.84
N ASP A 239 11.48 4.70 -40.37
CA ASP A 239 12.54 3.69 -40.31
C ASP A 239 12.31 2.69 -39.16
N ALA A 240 11.79 3.13 -38.02
CA ALA A 240 11.31 2.24 -36.97
C ALA A 240 10.14 1.34 -37.44
N ASP A 241 9.18 1.88 -38.19
CA ASP A 241 8.06 1.10 -38.74
C ASP A 241 8.51 0.07 -39.78
N LYS A 242 9.47 0.41 -40.65
CA LYS A 242 10.10 -0.55 -41.60
C LYS A 242 10.79 -1.68 -40.84
N GLN A 243 11.54 -1.35 -39.79
CA GLN A 243 12.24 -2.34 -38.96
C GLN A 243 11.24 -3.24 -38.22
N ASN A 244 10.23 -2.66 -37.57
CA ASN A 244 9.15 -3.39 -36.90
C ASN A 244 8.43 -4.37 -37.86
N GLN A 245 8.13 -3.96 -39.09
CA GLN A 245 7.54 -4.83 -40.11
C GLN A 245 8.48 -5.95 -40.57
N SER A 246 9.80 -5.69 -40.64
CA SER A 246 10.81 -6.70 -40.97
C SER A 246 10.94 -7.75 -39.85
N ASP A 247 11.02 -7.30 -38.60
CA ASP A 247 11.14 -8.17 -37.44
C ASP A 247 9.87 -8.96 -37.15
N ALA A 248 8.68 -8.37 -37.39
CA ALA A 248 7.39 -9.07 -37.34
C ALA A 248 7.36 -10.25 -38.32
N LYS A 249 7.59 -10.01 -39.62
CA LYS A 249 7.63 -11.05 -40.66
C LYS A 249 8.68 -12.13 -40.36
N THR A 250 9.85 -11.73 -39.85
CA THR A 250 10.92 -12.67 -39.47
C THR A 250 10.54 -13.50 -38.22
N SER A 251 9.82 -12.90 -37.27
CA SER A 251 9.28 -13.58 -36.08
C SER A 251 8.17 -14.56 -36.45
N GLU A 252 7.24 -14.16 -37.32
CA GLU A 252 6.18 -15.01 -37.88
C GLU A 252 6.76 -16.20 -38.64
N GLY A 253 7.75 -15.99 -39.51
CA GLY A 253 8.46 -17.06 -40.21
C GLY A 253 9.15 -18.06 -39.26
N ARG A 254 9.75 -17.58 -38.16
CA ARG A 254 10.32 -18.45 -37.12
C ARG A 254 9.25 -19.23 -36.34
N ARG A 255 8.14 -18.57 -35.98
CA ARG A 255 6.98 -19.22 -35.32
C ARG A 255 6.38 -20.31 -36.20
N ALA A 256 6.16 -20.04 -37.48
CA ALA A 256 5.62 -21.00 -38.43
C ALA A 256 6.52 -22.25 -38.58
N ARG A 257 7.85 -22.07 -38.66
CA ARG A 257 8.82 -23.18 -38.69
C ARG A 257 8.76 -24.04 -37.42
N MET A 258 8.90 -23.43 -36.24
CA MET A 258 8.86 -24.20 -34.98
C MET A 258 7.48 -24.86 -34.74
N GLN A 259 6.39 -24.27 -35.24
CA GLN A 259 5.06 -24.89 -35.18
C GLN A 259 4.91 -26.05 -36.17
N GLN A 260 5.54 -25.98 -37.35
CA GLN A 260 5.64 -27.10 -38.29
C GLN A 260 6.49 -28.24 -37.71
N GLU A 261 7.66 -27.93 -37.14
CA GLU A 261 8.54 -28.88 -36.46
C GLU A 261 7.84 -29.57 -35.28
N ALA A 262 7.16 -28.80 -34.42
CA ALA A 262 6.38 -29.35 -33.30
C ALA A 262 5.23 -30.27 -33.78
N ASN A 263 4.58 -29.95 -34.90
CA ASN A 263 3.56 -30.81 -35.50
C ASN A 263 4.16 -32.08 -36.12
N GLN A 264 5.32 -32.00 -36.78
CA GLN A 264 6.04 -33.16 -37.31
C GLN A 264 6.50 -34.10 -36.18
N LEU A 265 7.06 -33.57 -35.09
CA LEU A 265 7.45 -34.35 -33.91
C LEU A 265 6.25 -35.02 -33.23
N ARG A 266 5.08 -34.37 -33.19
CA ARG A 266 3.82 -34.98 -32.71
C ARG A 266 3.37 -36.14 -33.57
N VAL A 267 3.47 -36.04 -34.90
CA VAL A 267 3.16 -37.15 -35.82
C VAL A 267 4.15 -38.30 -35.64
N GLN A 268 5.45 -38.02 -35.59
CA GLN A 268 6.49 -39.03 -35.34
C GLN A 268 6.27 -39.78 -34.01
N LEU A 269 5.94 -39.05 -32.93
CA LEU A 269 5.61 -39.63 -31.63
C LEU A 269 4.38 -40.54 -31.70
N ASN A 270 3.31 -40.11 -32.38
CA ASN A 270 2.10 -40.92 -32.54
C ASN A 270 2.36 -42.19 -33.37
N ASN A 271 3.17 -42.10 -34.43
CA ASN A 271 3.57 -43.25 -35.24
C ASN A 271 4.35 -44.27 -34.40
N LEU A 272 5.39 -43.81 -33.69
CA LEU A 272 6.17 -44.65 -32.77
C LEU A 272 5.30 -45.29 -31.68
N ILE A 273 4.25 -44.60 -31.19
CA ILE A 273 3.30 -45.19 -30.24
C ILE A 273 2.44 -46.29 -30.89
N SER A 274 2.04 -46.17 -32.16
CA SER A 274 1.33 -47.24 -32.88
C SER A 274 2.25 -48.43 -33.14
N GLU A 275 3.43 -48.18 -33.73
CA GLU A 275 4.44 -49.20 -34.05
C GLU A 275 4.82 -50.01 -32.81
N ASN A 276 5.10 -49.36 -31.68
CA ASN A 276 5.42 -50.06 -30.44
C ASN A 276 4.23 -50.88 -29.89
N ARG A 277 2.97 -50.41 -30.02
CA ARG A 277 1.79 -51.20 -29.64
C ARG A 277 1.56 -52.41 -30.54
N GLU A 278 1.82 -52.28 -31.84
CA GLU A 278 1.72 -53.37 -32.81
C GLU A 278 2.81 -54.42 -32.56
N VAL A 279 4.06 -53.98 -32.32
CA VAL A 279 5.16 -54.86 -31.90
C VAL A 279 4.83 -55.55 -30.56
N GLU A 280 4.40 -54.80 -29.53
CA GLU A 280 4.06 -55.34 -28.22
C GLU A 280 2.92 -56.36 -28.29
N THR A 281 1.83 -56.06 -29.01
CA THR A 281 0.72 -57.01 -29.17
C THR A 281 1.12 -58.23 -30.01
N SER A 282 2.05 -58.11 -30.96
CA SER A 282 2.65 -59.26 -31.65
C SER A 282 3.49 -60.12 -30.69
N LEU A 283 4.26 -59.51 -29.78
CA LEU A 283 5.07 -60.20 -28.78
C LEU A 283 4.20 -60.88 -27.72
N ARG A 284 3.14 -60.22 -27.22
CA ARG A 284 2.14 -60.82 -26.33
C ARG A 284 1.48 -62.05 -26.98
N LYS A 285 1.13 -62.00 -28.27
CA LYS A 285 0.59 -63.14 -29.03
C LYS A 285 1.60 -64.28 -29.18
N LYS A 286 2.88 -63.98 -29.45
CA LYS A 286 3.96 -64.99 -29.50
C LYS A 286 4.19 -65.63 -28.13
N LYS A 287 4.26 -64.82 -27.07
CA LYS A 287 4.41 -65.28 -25.68
C LYS A 287 3.30 -66.25 -25.29
N TYR A 288 2.04 -65.86 -25.50
CA TYR A 288 0.87 -66.69 -25.19
C TYR A 288 0.89 -68.05 -25.91
N LYS A 289 1.34 -68.09 -27.18
CA LYS A 289 1.52 -69.36 -27.91
C LYS A 289 2.56 -70.26 -27.24
N VAL A 290 3.74 -69.72 -26.93
CA VAL A 290 4.82 -70.48 -26.27
C VAL A 290 4.41 -70.92 -24.86
N GLU A 291 3.69 -70.09 -24.11
CA GLU A 291 3.09 -70.48 -22.82
C GLU A 291 2.08 -71.63 -22.99
N THR A 292 1.23 -71.59 -24.01
CA THR A 292 0.28 -72.69 -24.32
C THR A 292 1.02 -73.96 -24.78
N GLU A 293 2.11 -73.82 -25.54
CA GLU A 293 2.94 -74.96 -25.98
C GLU A 293 3.67 -75.60 -24.80
N ILE A 294 4.18 -74.82 -23.85
CA ILE A 294 4.78 -75.31 -22.60
C ILE A 294 3.74 -76.03 -21.73
N GLU A 295 2.57 -75.44 -21.54
CA GLU A 295 1.46 -76.02 -20.78
C GLU A 295 1.04 -77.39 -21.38
N ASN A 296 0.93 -77.48 -22.71
CA ASN A 296 0.67 -78.74 -23.42
C ASN A 296 1.79 -79.79 -23.26
N TRP A 297 3.05 -79.38 -23.05
CA TRP A 297 4.16 -80.29 -22.79
C TRP A 297 4.19 -80.75 -21.33
N ILE A 298 3.83 -79.89 -20.37
CA ILE A 298 3.66 -80.25 -18.95
C ILE A 298 2.54 -81.30 -18.84
N GLN A 299 1.36 -81.03 -19.40
CA GLN A 299 0.22 -81.96 -19.34
C GLN A 299 0.51 -83.33 -19.97
N LYS A 300 1.35 -83.39 -21.02
CA LYS A 300 1.85 -84.67 -21.57
C LYS A 300 2.83 -85.35 -20.64
N TYR A 301 3.80 -84.62 -20.10
CA TYR A 301 4.79 -85.18 -19.19
C TYR A 301 4.13 -85.75 -17.92
N ASP A 302 3.18 -85.03 -17.34
CA ASP A 302 2.43 -85.47 -16.16
C ASP A 302 1.58 -86.71 -16.46
N ALA A 303 1.00 -86.82 -17.66
CA ALA A 303 0.28 -88.01 -18.12
C ALA A 303 1.22 -89.20 -18.36
N ASP A 304 2.28 -89.03 -19.16
CA ASP A 304 3.27 -90.07 -19.47
C ASP A 304 3.94 -90.61 -18.18
N MET A 305 4.26 -89.71 -17.23
CA MET A 305 4.79 -90.08 -15.92
C MET A 305 3.75 -90.78 -15.02
N GLY A 306 2.48 -90.36 -15.09
CA GLY A 306 1.37 -91.03 -14.38
C GLY A 306 1.13 -92.46 -14.89
N GLU A 307 1.13 -92.66 -16.21
CA GLU A 307 1.04 -93.99 -16.82
C GLU A 307 2.23 -94.88 -16.42
N LYS A 308 3.45 -94.33 -16.44
CA LYS A 308 4.66 -95.08 -16.04
C LYS A 308 4.71 -95.39 -14.54
N GLN A 309 4.18 -94.51 -13.69
CA GLN A 309 4.04 -94.78 -12.25
C GLN A 309 3.00 -95.89 -12.03
N PHE A 310 1.87 -95.88 -12.73
CA PHE A 310 0.85 -96.93 -12.65
C PHE A 310 1.39 -98.28 -13.14
N GLU A 311 2.11 -98.33 -14.27
CA GLU A 311 2.79 -99.55 -14.75
C GLU A 311 3.77 -100.10 -13.70
N LEU A 312 4.56 -99.23 -13.06
CA LEU A 312 5.51 -99.64 -12.01
C LEU A 312 4.79 -100.17 -10.76
N GLU A 313 3.70 -99.54 -10.33
CA GLU A 313 2.92 -99.99 -9.17
C GLU A 313 2.21 -101.33 -9.43
N ASP A 314 1.68 -101.54 -10.63
CA ASP A 314 1.01 -102.80 -11.00
C ASP A 314 2.03 -103.95 -11.15
N MET A 315 3.17 -103.71 -11.81
CA MET A 315 4.27 -104.66 -11.89
C MET A 315 4.91 -104.95 -10.52
N THR A 316 4.98 -103.96 -9.62
CA THR A 316 5.47 -104.16 -8.25
C THR A 316 4.51 -105.04 -7.45
N ARG A 317 3.19 -104.84 -7.59
CA ARG A 317 2.19 -105.70 -6.94
C ARG A 317 2.29 -107.14 -7.45
N ALA A 318 2.35 -107.35 -8.76
CA ALA A 318 2.52 -108.67 -9.35
C ALA A 318 3.82 -109.35 -8.88
N TYR A 319 4.92 -108.61 -8.79
CA TYR A 319 6.19 -109.13 -8.25
C TYR A 319 6.11 -109.47 -6.75
N GLU A 320 5.37 -108.69 -5.95
CA GLU A 320 5.13 -109.02 -4.54
C GLU A 320 4.24 -110.27 -4.40
N GLU A 321 3.19 -110.40 -5.20
CA GLU A 321 2.31 -111.58 -5.27
C GLU A 321 3.09 -112.86 -5.68
N GLU A 322 3.83 -112.84 -6.81
CA GLU A 322 4.68 -113.96 -7.27
C GLU A 322 5.74 -114.36 -6.22
N LYS A 323 6.21 -113.41 -5.41
CA LYS A 323 7.23 -113.61 -4.37
C LYS A 323 6.66 -114.16 -3.06
N GLU A 324 5.39 -113.93 -2.75
CA GLU A 324 4.69 -114.66 -1.70
C GLU A 324 4.39 -116.10 -2.18
N GLU A 325 3.86 -116.28 -3.40
CA GLU A 325 3.60 -117.62 -3.98
C GLU A 325 4.87 -118.47 -4.05
N LEU A 326 6.01 -117.90 -4.46
CA LEU A 326 7.30 -118.59 -4.47
C LEU A 326 7.72 -119.05 -3.07
N ARG A 327 7.45 -118.25 -2.02
CA ARG A 327 7.78 -118.63 -0.65
C ARG A 327 6.91 -119.78 -0.15
N GLU A 328 5.59 -119.71 -0.38
CA GLU A 328 4.69 -120.82 -0.04
C GLU A 328 5.11 -122.12 -0.73
N LEU A 329 5.56 -122.02 -1.99
CA LEU A 329 6.06 -123.15 -2.76
C LEU A 329 7.43 -123.67 -2.28
N GLU A 330 8.37 -122.79 -1.91
CA GLU A 330 9.65 -123.16 -1.29
C GLU A 330 9.45 -123.85 0.07
N GLU A 331 8.55 -123.34 0.91
CA GLU A 331 8.18 -123.97 2.19
C GLU A 331 7.53 -125.35 1.97
N ALA A 332 6.63 -125.49 0.99
CA ALA A 332 6.05 -126.78 0.61
C ALA A 332 7.09 -127.78 0.08
N TYR A 333 8.04 -127.33 -0.75
CA TYR A 333 9.15 -128.17 -1.22
C TYR A 333 10.07 -128.60 -0.08
N ALA A 334 10.36 -127.73 0.88
CA ALA A 334 11.20 -128.05 2.04
C ALA A 334 10.57 -129.12 2.96
N VAL A 335 9.23 -129.16 3.07
CA VAL A 335 8.50 -130.26 3.73
C VAL A 335 8.57 -131.54 2.89
N LEU A 336 8.30 -131.45 1.58
CA LEU A 336 8.30 -132.60 0.68
C LEU A 336 9.69 -133.27 0.55
N GLU A 337 10.78 -132.50 0.61
CA GLU A 337 12.15 -133.05 0.61
C GLU A 337 12.47 -133.80 1.91
N GLN A 338 11.96 -133.33 3.05
CA GLN A 338 12.07 -134.04 4.33
C GLN A 338 11.25 -135.34 4.32
N GLU A 339 10.01 -135.33 3.81
CA GLU A 339 9.20 -136.54 3.65
C GLU A 339 9.84 -137.53 2.68
N PHE A 340 10.33 -137.07 1.52
CA PHE A 340 11.03 -137.91 0.56
C PHE A 340 12.29 -138.54 1.19
N SER A 341 13.08 -137.76 1.92
CA SER A 341 14.26 -138.26 2.63
C SER A 341 13.91 -139.33 3.67
N GLN A 342 12.84 -139.12 4.46
CA GLN A 342 12.31 -140.12 5.39
C GLN A 342 11.89 -141.39 4.65
N ILE A 343 11.17 -141.28 3.53
CA ILE A 343 10.73 -142.43 2.72
C ILE A 343 11.92 -143.20 2.12
N GLN A 344 13.00 -142.53 1.72
CA GLN A 344 14.22 -143.19 1.23
C GLN A 344 14.97 -143.91 2.37
N GLU A 345 15.09 -143.27 3.54
CA GLU A 345 15.69 -143.88 4.75
C GLU A 345 14.87 -145.09 5.22
N GLU A 346 13.54 -145.00 5.28
CA GLU A 346 12.66 -146.12 5.59
C GLU A 346 12.80 -147.28 4.60
N ARG A 347 12.90 -146.98 3.29
CA ARG A 347 13.15 -147.98 2.25
C ARG A 347 14.50 -148.66 2.44
N ARG A 348 15.58 -147.90 2.68
CA ARG A 348 16.92 -148.46 2.93
C ARG A 348 16.92 -149.36 4.16
N LEU A 349 16.35 -148.90 5.26
CA LEU A 349 16.23 -149.69 6.50
C LEU A 349 15.30 -150.91 6.33
N ALA A 350 14.27 -150.83 5.49
CA ALA A 350 13.42 -151.99 5.18
C ALA A 350 14.14 -153.01 4.28
N GLU A 351 15.01 -152.57 3.36
CA GLU A 351 15.84 -153.45 2.54
C GLU A 351 16.96 -154.09 3.35
N GLU A 352 17.63 -153.33 4.23
CA GLU A 352 18.61 -153.85 5.19
C GLU A 352 17.99 -154.90 6.11
N ARG A 353 16.82 -154.64 6.70
CA ARG A 353 16.07 -155.64 7.51
C ARG A 353 15.70 -156.88 6.69
N ARG A 354 15.26 -156.74 5.43
CA ARG A 354 14.98 -157.90 4.55
C ARG A 354 16.24 -158.71 4.27
N GLU A 355 17.39 -158.06 4.07
CA GLU A 355 18.66 -158.76 3.92
C GLU A 355 19.08 -159.47 5.21
N GLU A 356 18.92 -158.84 6.39
CA GLU A 356 19.20 -159.48 7.68
C GLU A 356 18.31 -160.69 7.93
N GLU A 357 17.00 -160.57 7.67
CA GLU A 357 16.04 -161.68 7.73
C GLU A 357 16.40 -162.80 6.77
N GLN A 358 16.83 -162.49 5.54
CA GLN A 358 17.34 -163.48 4.59
C GLN A 358 18.62 -164.15 5.09
N LYS A 359 19.61 -163.39 5.57
CA LYS A 359 20.86 -163.92 6.16
C LYS A 359 20.56 -164.81 7.38
N GLU A 360 19.56 -164.47 8.18
CA GLU A 360 19.07 -165.31 9.30
C GLU A 360 18.32 -166.57 8.84
N LEU A 361 17.47 -166.47 7.83
CA LEU A 361 16.82 -167.62 7.18
C LEU A 361 17.86 -168.57 6.56
N GLU A 362 18.92 -168.04 5.94
CA GLU A 362 20.05 -168.82 5.42
C GLU A 362 20.83 -169.51 6.55
N LYS A 363 21.17 -168.81 7.64
CA LYS A 363 21.80 -169.42 8.83
C LYS A 363 20.94 -170.56 9.39
N LYS A 364 19.63 -170.33 9.56
CA LYS A 364 18.65 -171.32 10.07
C LYS A 364 18.50 -172.50 9.11
N SER A 365 18.45 -172.25 7.80
CA SER A 365 18.40 -173.27 6.74
C SER A 365 19.69 -174.11 6.69
N ARG A 366 20.86 -173.48 6.82
CA ARG A 366 22.17 -174.13 6.87
C ARG A 366 22.32 -174.97 8.14
N ALA A 367 21.87 -174.47 9.30
CA ALA A 367 21.83 -175.24 10.54
C ALA A 367 20.89 -176.46 10.44
N SER A 368 19.67 -176.27 9.91
CA SER A 368 18.73 -177.36 9.62
C SER A 368 19.35 -178.40 8.67
N THR A 369 20.05 -177.96 7.62
CA THR A 369 20.75 -178.83 6.66
C THR A 369 21.85 -179.64 7.34
N ILE A 370 22.64 -179.03 8.23
CA ILE A 370 23.68 -179.72 9.02
C ILE A 370 23.05 -180.76 9.96
N ILE A 371 21.98 -180.41 10.68
CA ILE A 371 21.25 -181.32 11.59
C ILE A 371 20.68 -182.51 10.80
N GLN A 372 20.03 -182.25 9.65
CA GLN A 372 19.53 -183.28 8.75
C GLN A 372 20.66 -184.19 8.22
N ALA A 373 21.81 -183.63 7.86
CA ALA A 373 22.97 -184.40 7.39
C ALA A 373 23.54 -185.30 8.50
N TYR A 374 23.69 -184.78 9.73
CA TYR A 374 24.13 -185.56 10.88
C TYR A 374 23.13 -186.68 11.23
N TRP A 375 21.82 -186.41 11.20
CA TRP A 375 20.78 -187.41 11.45
C TRP A 375 20.74 -188.50 10.37
N ARG A 376 20.80 -188.12 9.07
CA ARG A 376 20.94 -189.07 7.95
C ARG A 376 22.20 -189.94 8.13
N GLY A 377 23.33 -189.34 8.49
CA GLY A 377 24.58 -190.05 8.79
C GLY A 377 24.50 -190.98 10.00
N HIS A 378 23.82 -190.58 11.08
CA HIS A 378 23.59 -191.43 12.25
C HIS A 378 22.73 -192.65 11.91
N ARG A 379 21.61 -192.46 11.17
CA ARG A 379 20.76 -193.56 10.67
C ARG A 379 21.56 -194.60 9.88
N VAL A 380 22.42 -194.15 8.96
CA VAL A 380 23.28 -195.05 8.16
C VAL A 380 24.28 -195.80 9.05
N ARG A 381 24.97 -195.11 9.97
CA ARG A 381 25.95 -195.73 10.86
C ARG A 381 25.33 -196.73 11.85
N LYS A 382 24.11 -196.50 12.32
CA LYS A 382 23.40 -197.39 13.26
C LYS A 382 22.99 -198.73 12.63
N ALA A 383 22.81 -198.79 11.30
CA ALA A 383 22.37 -200.00 10.60
C ALA A 383 23.47 -201.07 10.37
N MET A 384 24.76 -200.73 10.50
CA MET A 384 25.85 -201.52 9.92
C MET A 384 26.66 -202.39 10.91
N ARG A 385 26.24 -202.52 12.18
CA ARG A 385 27.11 -203.02 13.26
C ARG A 385 26.84 -204.44 13.80
N GLY A 386 26.21 -205.34 13.03
CA GLY A 386 26.06 -206.73 13.49
C GLY A 386 25.45 -207.75 12.51
N LYS A 387 26.29 -208.42 11.70
CA LYS A 387 26.12 -209.83 11.25
C LYS A 387 27.32 -210.37 10.46
N GLY A 388 27.84 -211.52 10.89
CA GLY A 388 28.44 -212.57 10.03
C GLY A 388 27.67 -213.88 10.34
N LYS A 389 27.71 -214.98 9.58
CA LYS A 389 28.56 -215.50 8.47
C LYS A 389 27.61 -216.40 7.59
N LYS A 390 27.93 -217.11 6.49
CA LYS A 390 29.15 -217.49 5.75
C LYS A 390 28.78 -217.83 4.28
N GLY A 391 29.05 -216.95 3.31
CA GLY A 391 29.33 -217.33 1.91
C GLY A 391 28.22 -217.27 0.84
N SER A 392 28.54 -216.62 -0.30
CA SER A 392 28.36 -217.13 -1.68
C SER A 392 29.22 -216.28 -2.64
N LYS A 393 29.40 -216.68 -3.91
CA LYS A 393 30.40 -216.12 -4.84
C LYS A 393 29.87 -215.93 -6.27
N GLY A 394 29.79 -214.69 -6.75
CA GLY A 394 29.42 -214.30 -8.12
C GLY A 394 28.70 -212.94 -8.15
N LYS A 395 28.58 -212.22 -9.29
CA LYS A 395 29.16 -212.41 -10.64
C LYS A 395 29.30 -211.03 -11.32
N LYS A 396 30.15 -210.94 -12.36
CA LYS A 396 30.52 -209.72 -13.12
C LYS A 396 29.34 -209.14 -13.94
N GLY A 397 29.17 -207.81 -13.99
CA GLY A 397 28.16 -207.07 -14.77
C GLY A 397 28.72 -205.80 -15.45
N LYS A 398 28.02 -205.21 -16.43
CA LYS A 398 28.58 -204.21 -17.38
C LYS A 398 27.53 -203.20 -17.90
N GLY A 399 27.89 -201.91 -17.98
CA GLY A 399 27.04 -200.81 -18.53
C GLY A 399 26.26 -200.03 -17.46
N LYS A 400 25.81 -198.77 -17.66
CA LYS A 400 25.48 -198.04 -18.92
C LYS A 400 25.77 -196.51 -18.77
N LYS A 401 25.55 -195.75 -19.86
CA LYS A 401 25.82 -194.28 -20.00
C LYS A 401 25.13 -193.38 -18.96
N GLY A 402 25.82 -192.29 -18.61
CA GLY A 402 25.31 -190.97 -18.20
C GLY A 402 26.14 -189.89 -18.91
N LYS A 403 25.69 -188.62 -18.92
CA LYS A 403 26.42 -187.48 -19.49
C LYS A 403 26.90 -186.56 -18.37
#